data_AF-A0A927NM68-F1
#
_entry.id   AF-A0A927NM68-F1
#
_cell.length_a   1.000
_cell.length_b   1.000
_cell.length_c   1.000
_cell.angle_alpha   90.00
_cell.angle_beta   90.00
_cell.angle_gamma   90.00
#
_symmetry.space_group_name_H-M   'P 1'
#
loop_
_entity.id
_entity.type
_entity.pdbx_description
1 polymer ?
#
loop_
_entity_poly.entity_id
_entity_poly.type
_entity_poly.pdbx_seq_one_letter_code
_entity_poly.pdbx_strand_id
1 'polypeptide(L)' 'MNFEEYNERLQEIVKILEKNDVSIEEGTKLYEEGVEIAKKCYEILNKNKGKITILKDELDNLINNDENI' A
#
# COMPACT_ATOMS: atom_id res chain seq x y z
N MET A 1 -6.84 9.27 -1.19
CA MET A 1 -7.19 8.09 -0.41
C MET A 1 -5.99 7.64 0.42
N ASN A 2 -6.22 7.12 1.62
CA ASN A 2 -5.24 6.46 2.46
C ASN A 2 -5.12 4.96 2.09
N PHE A 3 -4.26 4.23 2.78
CA PHE A 3 -4.05 2.81 2.51
C PHE A 3 -5.32 1.98 2.72
N GLU A 4 -6.04 2.25 3.80
CA GLU A 4 -7.26 1.55 4.20
C GLU A 4 -8.35 1.71 3.14
N GLU A 5 -8.58 2.94 2.65
CA GLU A 5 -9.54 3.25 1.60
C GLU A 5 -9.18 2.55 0.27
N TYR A 6 -7.90 2.53 -0.10
CA TYR A 6 -7.45 1.80 -1.29
C TYR A 6 -7.64 0.29 -1.15
N ASN A 7 -7.34 -0.27 0.02
CA ASN A 7 -7.52 -1.69 0.30
C ASN A 7 -9.00 -2.09 0.31
N GLU A 8 -9.88 -1.27 0.87
CA GLU A 8 -11.34 -1.47 0.83
C GLU A 8 -11.84 -1.50 -0.62
N ARG A 9 -11.44 -0.53 -1.45
CA ARG A 9 -11.82 -0.51 -2.87
C ARG A 9 -11.30 -1.73 -3.63
N LEU A 10 -10.08 -2.18 -3.34
CA LEU A 10 -9.53 -3.39 -3.97
C LEU A 10 -10.36 -4.63 -3.61
N GLN A 11 -10.81 -4.75 -2.36
CA GLN A 11 -11.69 -5.83 -1.93
C GLN A 11 -13.06 -5.78 -2.62
N GLU A 12 -13.62 -4.59 -2.84
CA GLU A 12 -14.84 -4.42 -3.62
C GLU A 12 -14.67 -4.89 -5.06
N ILE A 13 -13.58 -4.48 -5.72
CA ILE A 13 -13.26 -4.89 -7.09
C ILE A 13 -13.19 -6.41 -7.19
N VAL A 14 -12.48 -7.07 -6.26
CA VAL A 14 -12.41 -8.55 -6.21
C VAL A 14 -13.81 -9.16 -6.07
N LYS A 15 -14.63 -8.66 -5.13
CA LYS A 15 -16.00 -9.15 -4.93
C LYS A 15 -16.88 -8.96 -6.16
N ILE A 16 -16.66 -7.91 -6.95
CA ILE A 16 -17.40 -7.69 -8.21
C ILE A 16 -16.92 -8.68 -9.25
N LEU A 17 -15.61 -8.80 -9.47
CA LEU A 17 -15.00 -9.71 -10.45
C LEU A 17 -15.30 -11.19 -10.19
N GLU A 18 -15.55 -11.59 -8.95
CA GLU A 18 -15.99 -12.96 -8.60
C GLU A 18 -17.44 -13.27 -8.98
N LYS A 19 -18.24 -12.26 -9.34
CA LYS A 19 -19.62 -12.49 -9.77
C LYS A 19 -19.66 -13.01 -11.21
N ASN A 20 -20.53 -13.99 -11.45
CA ASN A 20 -20.69 -14.61 -12.78
C ASN A 20 -21.41 -13.71 -13.82
N ASP A 21 -21.80 -12.48 -13.46
CA ASP A 21 -22.56 -11.55 -14.31
C ASP A 21 -21.75 -10.34 -14.79
N VAL A 22 -20.43 -10.31 -14.53
CA VAL A 22 -19.56 -9.24 -15.02
C VAL A 22 -19.27 -9.42 -16.51
N SER A 23 -19.54 -8.37 -17.30
CA SER A 23 -19.19 -8.36 -18.71
C SER A 23 -17.67 -8.27 -18.90
N ILE A 24 -17.14 -8.74 -20.02
CA ILE A 24 -15.69 -8.68 -20.30
C ILE A 24 -15.18 -7.24 -20.28
N GLU A 25 -15.94 -6.30 -20.84
CA GLU A 25 -15.55 -4.89 -20.86
C GLU A 25 -15.48 -4.30 -19.46
N GLU A 26 -16.48 -4.57 -18.61
CA GLU A 26 -16.50 -4.11 -17.22
C GLU A 26 -15.39 -4.78 -16.40
N GLY A 27 -15.19 -6.09 -16.57
CA GLY A 27 -14.14 -6.83 -15.92
C GLY A 27 -12.74 -6.31 -16.28
N THR A 28 -12.55 -5.86 -17.53
CA THR A 28 -11.29 -5.25 -17.98
C THR A 28 -11.03 -3.92 -17.27
N LYS A 29 -12.05 -3.04 -17.20
CA LYS A 29 -11.94 -1.75 -16.48
C LYS A 29 -11.66 -1.93 -14.99
N LEU A 30 -12.38 -2.85 -14.35
CA LEU A 30 -12.19 -3.19 -12.93
C LEU A 30 -10.79 -3.76 -12.67
N TYR A 31 -10.26 -4.59 -13.58
CA TYR A 31 -8.90 -5.11 -13.47
C TYR A 31 -7.85 -3.99 -13.60
N GLU A 32 -7.99 -3.09 -14.57
CA GLU A 32 -7.12 -1.92 -14.72
C GLU A 32 -7.13 -1.04 -13.46
N GLU A 33 -8.31 -0.76 -12.92
CA GLU A 33 -8.48 -0.04 -11.66
C GLU A 33 -7.78 -0.76 -10.50
N GLY A 34 -7.99 -2.07 -10.37
CA GLY A 34 -7.37 -2.90 -9.33
C GLY A 34 -5.85 -2.88 -9.39
N VAL A 35 -5.26 -2.92 -10.60
CA VAL A 35 -3.80 -2.82 -10.78
C VAL A 35 -3.27 -1.46 -10.34
N GLU A 36 -3.95 -0.37 -10.67
CA GLU A 36 -3.53 0.98 -10.26
C GLU A 36 -3.63 1.15 -8.74
N ILE A 37 -4.71 0.68 -8.12
CA ILE A 37 -4.88 0.69 -6.67
C ILE A 37 -3.79 -0.12 -5.97
N ALA A 38 -3.48 -1.32 -6.48
CA ALA A 38 -2.42 -2.15 -5.91
C ALA A 38 -1.05 -1.45 -5.95
N LYS A 39 -0.73 -0.73 -7.03
CA LYS A 39 0.47 0.10 -7.11
C LYS A 39 0.47 1.21 -6.05
N LYS A 40 -0.66 1.89 -5.85
CA LYS A 40 -0.78 2.94 -4.81
C LYS A 40 -0.59 2.38 -3.40
N CYS A 41 -1.19 1.23 -3.10
CA CYS A 41 -0.94 0.53 -1.83
C CYS A 41 0.55 0.25 -1.62
N TYR A 42 1.23 -0.27 -2.66
CA TYR A 42 2.67 -0.55 -2.61
C TYR A 42 3.52 0.71 -2.37
N GLU A 43 3.22 1.82 -3.07
CA GLU A 43 3.88 3.11 -2.88
C GLU A 43 3.74 3.62 -1.43
N ILE A 44 2.53 3.55 -0.87
CA ILE A 44 2.26 3.98 0.51
C ILE A 44 3.04 3.13 1.50
N LEU A 45 3.02 1.81 1.34
CA LEU A 45 3.75 0.89 2.23
C LEU A 45 5.26 1.14 2.17
N ASN A 46 5.83 1.34 0.98
CA ASN A 46 7.25 1.62 0.82
C ASN A 46 7.67 2.96 1.42
N LYS A 47 6.86 4.00 1.22
CA LYS A 47 7.12 5.32 1.81
C LYS A 47 7.14 5.24 3.34
N ASN A 48 6.20 4.51 3.93
CA ASN A 48 6.14 4.34 5.38
C ASN A 48 7.28 3.47 5.92
N LYS A 49 7.64 2.38 5.23
CA LYS A 49 8.83 1.57 5.57
C LYS A 49 10.11 2.41 5.55
N GLY A 50 10.32 3.21 4.51
CA GLY A 50 11.48 4.11 4.42
C GLY A 50 11.54 5.10 5.59
N LYS A 51 10.41 5.67 5.97
CA LYS A 51 10.32 6.56 7.14
C LYS A 51 10.68 5.83 8.44
N ILE A 52 10.20 4.61 8.64
CA ILE A 52 10.53 3.79 9.83
C ILE A 52 12.03 3.48 9.86
N THR A 53 12.63 3.11 8.73
CA THR A 53 14.06 2.84 8.63
C THR A 53 14.88 4.07 9.03
N ILE A 54 14.56 5.24 8.48
CA ILE A 54 15.27 6.50 8.82
C ILE A 54 15.15 6.80 10.32
N LEU A 55 13.94 6.71 10.88
CA LEU A 55 13.72 6.96 12.31
C LEU A 55 14.48 5.96 13.20
N LYS A 56 14.62 4.72 12.76
CA LYS A 56 15.41 3.70 13.44
C LYS A 56 16.91 4.06 13.41
N ASP A 57 17.43 4.44 12.25
CA ASP A 57 18.83 4.84 12.11
C ASP A 57 19.14 6.11 12.94
N GLU A 58 18.23 7.08 12.97
CA GLU A 58 18.34 8.26 13.85
C GLU A 58 18.35 7.87 15.32
N LEU A 59 17.45 6.98 15.74
CA LEU A 59 17.39 6.47 17.12
C LEU A 59 18.66 5.71 17.51
N ASP A 60 19.15 4.81 16.64
CA ASP A 60 20.36 4.04 16.88
C ASP A 60 21.58 4.96 16.99
N ASN A 61 21.68 6.01 16.16
CA ASN A 61 22.73 7.02 16.30
C ASN A 61 22.64 7.79 17.62
N LEU A 62 21.43 8.15 18.09
CA LEU A 62 21.28 8.84 19.37
C LEU A 62 21.73 7.96 20.54
N ILE A 63 21.32 6.68 20.56
CA ILE A 63 21.66 5.74 21.63
C ILE A 63 23.16 5.45 21.68
N ASN A 64 23.82 5.31 20.53
CA ASN A 64 25.23 4.94 20.47
C ASN A 64 26.20 6.12 20.68
N ASN A 65 25.72 7.37 20.67
CA ASN A 65 26.56 8.55 20.90
C ASN A 65 26.75 8.89 22.40
N ASP A 66 26.08 8.17 23.31
CA ASP A 66 26.21 8.37 24.77
C ASP A 66 27.34 7.54 25.43
N GLU A 67 28.06 6.67 24.70
CA GLU A 67 29.15 5.84 25.25
C GLU A 67 30.56 6.50 25.22
N ASN A 68 30.68 7.77 24.81
CA ASN A 68 31.97 8.48 24.69
C ASN A 68 32.08 9.77 25.55
N ILE A 69 31.52 9.79 26.76
CA ILE A 69 31.78 10.85 27.76
C ILE A 69 32.39 10.26 29.04
#